data_AF-A0A9P8I789-F1
#
_entry.id   AF-A0A9P8I789-F1
#
_cell.length_a   1.000
_cell.length_b   1.000
_cell.length_c   1.000
_cell.angle_alpha   90.00
_cell.angle_beta   90.00
_cell.angle_gamma   90.00
#
_symmetry.space_group_name_H-M   'P 1'
#
loop_
_entity.id
_entity.type
_entity.pdbx_description
1 polymer ?
#
loop_
_entity_poly.entity_id
_entity_poly.type
_entity_poly.pdbx_seq_one_letter_code
_entity_poly.pdbx_strand_id
1 'polypeptide(L)'
;TAASFLIVDDDILNAYYGKVPGSESSDDAGGYIFPCNATLPSISFKLGGHKVKIPGSTMMFEDLGDNICFGALQSNNGGRTIFGDTFFKEQFVVFDVGKTRIGLANKP
;
A
#
# COMPACT_ATOMS: atom_id res chain seq x y z
N THR A 1 -7.85 1.77 12.98
CA THR A 1 -8.23 1.76 11.55
C THR A 1 -8.62 0.34 11.18
N ALA A 2 -9.45 0.13 10.15
CA ALA A 2 -10.10 -1.18 9.90
C ALA A 2 -9.60 -1.93 8.66
N ALA A 3 -9.00 -1.25 7.68
CA ALA A 3 -8.43 -1.88 6.48
C ALA A 3 -6.92 -2.03 6.65
N SER A 4 -6.40 -3.24 6.40
CA SER A 4 -4.97 -3.53 6.54
C SER A 4 -4.13 -2.95 5.40
N PHE A 5 -4.64 -3.00 4.18
CA PHE A 5 -3.88 -2.72 2.96
C PHE A 5 -4.02 -1.29 2.45
N LEU A 6 -3.09 -0.90 1.59
CA LEU A 6 -3.30 0.19 0.66
C LEU A 6 -3.93 -0.39 -0.62
N ILE A 7 -5.15 0.02 -0.93
CA ILE A 7 -5.91 -0.49 -2.08
C ILE A 7 -6.00 0.65 -3.10
N VAL A 8 -5.52 0.43 -4.33
CA VAL A 8 -5.37 1.44 -5.39
C VAL A 8 -5.96 0.96 -6.71
N ASP A 9 -6.06 1.84 -7.70
CA ASP A 9 -6.45 1.43 -9.06
C ASP A 9 -5.37 0.55 -9.71
N ASP A 10 -5.77 -0.19 -10.74
CA ASP A 10 -4.89 -1.13 -11.44
C ASP A 10 -3.74 -0.41 -12.15
N ASP A 11 -3.93 0.83 -12.60
CA ASP A 11 -2.87 1.60 -13.27
C ASP A 11 -1.71 1.89 -12.30
N ILE A 12 -2.01 2.34 -11.07
CA ILE A 12 -1.01 2.57 -10.02
C ILE A 12 -0.39 1.24 -9.58
N LEU A 13 -1.21 0.21 -9.40
CA LEU A 13 -0.76 -1.12 -8.99
C LEU A 13 0.24 -1.71 -9.99
N ASN A 14 -0.12 -1.71 -11.27
CA ASN A 14 0.71 -2.21 -12.36
C ASN A 14 1.97 -1.36 -12.52
N ALA A 15 1.89 -0.04 -12.36
CA ALA A 15 3.07 0.83 -12.40
C ALA A 15 4.03 0.58 -11.22
N TYR A 16 3.53 0.14 -10.06
CA TYR A 16 4.34 -0.22 -8.90
C TYR A 16 5.00 -1.60 -9.09
N TYR A 17 4.18 -2.63 -9.33
CA TYR A 17 4.65 -4.02 -9.46
C TYR A 17 5.40 -4.28 -10.77
N GLY A 18 5.20 -3.48 -11.82
CA GLY A 18 6.06 -3.49 -13.01
C GLY A 18 7.54 -3.19 -12.72
N LYS A 19 7.88 -2.72 -11.51
CA LYS A 19 9.26 -2.51 -11.03
C LYS A 19 9.76 -3.64 -10.12
N VAL A 20 8.95 -4.66 -9.86
CA VAL A 20 9.24 -5.78 -8.95
C VAL A 20 9.27 -7.06 -9.78
N PRO A 21 10.45 -7.52 -10.25
CA PRO A 21 10.54 -8.74 -11.03
C PRO A 21 9.95 -9.95 -10.29
N GLY A 22 9.11 -10.72 -10.98
CA GLY A 22 8.45 -11.90 -10.44
C GLY A 22 7.17 -11.63 -9.64
N SER A 23 6.72 -10.36 -9.52
CA SER A 23 5.41 -10.08 -8.94
C SER A 23 4.27 -10.42 -9.90
N GLU A 24 3.16 -10.93 -9.37
CA GLU A 24 1.98 -11.28 -10.14
C GLU A 24 0.70 -11.21 -9.28
N SER A 25 -0.46 -11.17 -9.93
CA SER A 25 -1.74 -11.39 -9.25
C SER A 25 -1.96 -12.90 -9.10
N SER A 26 -2.27 -13.35 -7.88
CA SER A 26 -2.59 -14.75 -7.58
C SER A 26 -4.03 -14.86 -7.10
N ASP A 27 -4.84 -15.62 -7.84
CA ASP A 27 -6.22 -15.93 -7.44
C ASP A 27 -6.24 -16.80 -6.19
N ASP A 28 -5.27 -17.72 -6.04
CA ASP A 28 -5.14 -18.61 -4.87
C ASP A 28 -4.82 -17.83 -3.60
N ALA A 29 -3.93 -16.83 -3.69
CA ALA A 29 -3.63 -15.94 -2.57
C ALA A 29 -4.66 -14.81 -2.40
N GLY A 30 -5.53 -14.60 -3.39
CA GLY A 30 -6.54 -13.53 -3.39
C GLY A 30 -5.97 -12.12 -3.56
N GLY A 31 -4.80 -11.97 -4.21
CA GLY A 31 -4.17 -10.68 -4.41
C GLY A 31 -2.77 -10.75 -5.02
N TYR A 32 -2.10 -9.60 -5.06
CA TYR A 32 -0.74 -9.48 -5.57
C TYR A 32 0.28 -10.11 -4.64
N ILE A 33 1.12 -10.96 -5.22
CA ILE A 33 2.24 -11.64 -4.58
C ILE A 33 3.55 -11.27 -5.28
N PHE A 34 4.67 -11.53 -4.62
CA PHE A 34 6.01 -11.31 -5.17
C PHE A 34 7.05 -12.21 -4.48
N PRO A 35 8.25 -12.39 -5.06
CA PRO A 35 9.31 -13.16 -4.42
C PRO A 35 9.76 -12.50 -3.12
N CYS A 36 9.79 -13.22 -1.99
CA CYS A 36 10.11 -12.63 -0.68
C CYS A 36 11.49 -11.95 -0.62
N ASN A 37 12.43 -12.36 -1.46
CA ASN A 37 13.76 -11.75 -1.60
C ASN A 37 13.81 -10.51 -2.52
N ALA A 38 12.69 -10.10 -3.11
CA ALA A 38 12.63 -8.93 -3.97
C ALA A 38 12.84 -7.63 -3.18
N THR A 39 13.54 -6.67 -3.79
CA THR A 39 13.65 -5.31 -3.24
C THR A 39 12.46 -4.47 -3.69
N LEU A 40 11.58 -4.13 -2.76
CA LEU A 40 10.38 -3.34 -3.05
C LEU A 40 10.72 -1.83 -3.13
N PRO A 41 10.20 -1.09 -4.15
CA PRO A 41 10.37 0.35 -4.22
C PRO A 41 9.49 1.07 -3.20
N SER A 42 9.87 2.28 -2.78
CA SER A 42 8.95 3.15 -2.05
C SER A 42 7.89 3.73 -2.97
N ILE A 43 6.66 3.91 -2.49
CA ILE A 43 5.61 4.70 -3.17
C ILE A 43 5.41 6.04 -2.45
N SER A 44 4.89 7.05 -3.15
CA SER A 44 4.55 8.33 -2.52
C SER A 44 3.23 8.87 -3.03
N PHE A 45 2.45 9.46 -2.12
CA PHE A 45 1.19 10.13 -2.40
C PHE A 45 1.31 11.61 -2.09
N LYS A 46 0.61 12.45 -2.87
CA LYS A 46 0.48 13.88 -2.60
C LYS A 46 -0.98 14.17 -2.25
N LEU A 47 -1.24 14.51 -0.99
CA LEU A 47 -2.58 14.79 -0.46
C LEU A 47 -2.61 16.21 0.09
N GLY A 48 -3.43 17.08 -0.49
CA GLY A 48 -3.53 18.48 -0.04
C GLY A 48 -2.20 19.25 -0.04
N GLY A 49 -1.25 18.86 -0.90
CA GLY A 49 0.10 19.44 -0.95
C GLY A 49 1.13 18.72 -0.08
N HIS A 50 0.71 17.93 0.92
CA HIS A 50 1.59 17.12 1.76
C HIS A 50 2.02 15.84 1.04
N LYS A 51 3.31 15.51 1.10
CA LYS A 51 3.85 14.28 0.51
C LYS A 51 3.98 13.21 1.58
N VAL A 52 3.28 12.10 1.39
CA VAL A 52 3.42 10.89 2.20
C VAL A 52 4.28 9.90 1.45
N LYS A 53 5.35 9.40 2.07
CA LYS A 53 6.20 8.34 1.51
C LYS A 53 5.97 7.07 2.33
N ILE A 54 5.68 5.97 1.64
CA ILE A 54 5.62 4.64 2.24
C ILE A 54 6.89 3.89 1.82
N PRO A 55 7.77 3.52 2.76
CA PRO A 55 8.98 2.75 2.47
C PRO A 55 8.66 1.38 1.86
N GLY A 56 9.49 0.90 0.94
CA GLY A 56 9.33 -0.45 0.38
C GLY A 56 9.43 -1.55 1.44
N SER A 57 10.16 -1.31 2.54
CA SER A 57 10.28 -2.24 3.66
C SER A 57 8.95 -2.50 4.40
N THR A 58 7.93 -1.67 4.20
CA THR A 58 6.59 -1.87 4.79
C THR A 58 5.56 -2.34 3.76
N MET A 59 6.01 -2.71 2.55
CA MET A 59 5.17 -3.18 1.46
C MET A 59 5.04 -4.70 1.37
N MET A 60 5.78 -5.44 2.20
CA MET A 60 5.52 -6.85 2.46
C MET A 60 4.51 -6.95 3.62
N PHE A 61 3.40 -7.65 3.40
CA PHE A 61 2.38 -7.85 4.41
C PHE A 61 2.56 -9.16 5.17
N GLU A 62 2.77 -10.25 4.42
CA GLU A 62 2.83 -11.61 4.97
C GLU A 62 3.75 -12.49 4.11
N ASP A 63 4.44 -13.44 4.74
CA ASP A 63 5.19 -14.51 4.08
C ASP A 63 4.28 -15.73 3.95
N LEU A 64 4.01 -16.16 2.72
CA LEU A 64 3.11 -17.28 2.41
C LEU A 64 3.87 -18.61 2.31
N GLY A 65 5.20 -18.62 2.47
CA GLY A 65 6.06 -19.78 2.24
C GLY A 65 6.57 -19.88 0.79
N ASP A 66 7.49 -20.81 0.56
CA ASP A 66 8.07 -21.11 -0.78
C ASP A 66 8.61 -19.88 -1.53
N ASN A 67 9.18 -18.92 -0.79
CA ASN A 67 9.68 -17.64 -1.30
C ASN A 67 8.59 -16.76 -1.95
N ILE A 68 7.33 -16.92 -1.55
CA ILE A 68 6.19 -16.11 -2.00
C ILE A 68 5.71 -15.23 -0.84
N CYS A 69 5.67 -13.92 -1.08
CA CYS A 69 5.21 -12.93 -0.11
C CYS A 69 3.98 -12.19 -0.64
N PHE A 70 3.04 -11.90 0.25
CA PHE A 70 1.84 -11.14 -0.06
C PHE A 70 2.10 -9.63 0.06
N GLY A 71 1.65 -8.88 -0.94
CA GLY A 71 1.82 -7.44 -1.03
C GLY A 71 0.88 -6.65 -0.14
N ALA A 72 1.38 -5.58 0.47
CA ALA A 72 0.55 -4.64 1.23
C ALA A 72 -0.17 -3.61 0.33
N LEU A 73 0.19 -3.55 -0.96
CA LEU A 73 -0.47 -2.78 -2.03
C LEU A 73 -1.31 -3.73 -2.88
N GLN A 74 -2.61 -3.47 -2.98
CA GLN A 74 -3.59 -4.35 -3.64
C GLN A 74 -4.53 -3.60 -4.59
N SER A 75 -5.13 -4.34 -5.52
CA SER A 75 -6.12 -3.80 -6.48
C SER A 75 -7.43 -3.44 -5.80
N ASN A 76 -8.04 -2.34 -6.24
CA ASN A 76 -9.42 -1.98 -5.90
C ASN A 76 -10.47 -2.67 -6.79
N ASN A 77 -10.06 -3.44 -7.80
CA ASN A 77 -10.91 -4.10 -8.78
C ASN A 77 -11.96 -3.15 -9.41
N GLY A 78 -11.54 -1.94 -9.79
CA GLY A 78 -12.42 -0.89 -10.32
C GLY A 78 -13.26 -0.17 -9.26
N GLY A 79 -13.03 -0.47 -7.98
CA GLY A 79 -13.70 0.13 -6.84
C GLY A 79 -13.07 1.44 -6.37
N ARG A 80 -13.16 1.69 -5.06
CA ARG A 80 -12.59 2.90 -4.43
C ARG A 80 -11.18 2.63 -3.94
N THR A 81 -10.31 3.62 -4.07
CA THR A 81 -9.02 3.65 -3.37
C THR A 81 -9.27 3.68 -1.86
N ILE A 82 -8.57 2.81 -1.12
CA ILE A 82 -8.65 2.73 0.35
C ILE A 82 -7.24 2.89 0.90
N PHE A 83 -7.02 3.98 1.65
CA PHE A 83 -5.82 4.16 2.45
C PHE A 83 -6.00 3.41 3.78
N GLY A 84 -5.46 2.21 3.90
CA GLY A 84 -5.47 1.42 5.13
C GLY A 84 -4.21 1.58 5.98
N ASP A 85 -3.93 0.59 6.81
CA ASP A 85 -2.83 0.59 7.77
C ASP A 85 -1.45 0.74 7.10
N THR A 86 -1.23 0.16 5.92
CA THR A 86 -0.02 0.37 5.11
C THR A 86 0.30 1.85 4.89
N PHE A 87 -0.74 2.69 4.75
CA PHE A 87 -0.58 4.13 4.65
C PHE A 87 -0.54 4.81 6.03
N PHE A 88 -1.49 4.48 6.91
CA PHE A 88 -1.64 5.19 8.20
C PHE A 88 -0.50 4.91 9.19
N LYS A 89 0.18 3.75 9.09
CA LYS A 89 1.36 3.46 9.90
C LYS A 89 2.55 4.37 9.58
N GLU A 90 2.55 5.05 8.45
CA GLU A 90 3.63 5.98 8.07
C GLU A 90 3.33 7.43 8.47
N GLN A 91 2.13 7.73 8.98
CA GLN A 91 1.69 9.11 9.22
C GLN A 91 1.09 9.28 10.62
N PHE A 92 1.26 10.45 11.20
CA PHE A 92 0.39 10.90 12.29
C PHE A 92 -0.88 11.50 11.67
N VAL A 93 -2.04 10.98 12.05
CA VAL A 93 -3.31 11.28 11.38
C VAL A 93 -4.31 11.84 12.39
N VAL A 94 -4.89 12.99 12.07
CA VAL A 94 -5.97 13.61 12.85
C VAL A 94 -7.25 13.59 12.04
N PHE A 95 -8.30 12.99 12.59
CA PHE A 95 -9.65 13.03 12.05
C PHE A 95 -10.43 14.15 12.76
N ASP A 96 -10.51 15.32 12.14
CA ASP A 96 -11.26 16.47 12.67
C ASP A 96 -12.71 16.39 12.17
N VAL A 97 -13.54 15.69 12.95
CA VAL A 97 -14.97 15.48 12.64
C VAL A 97 -15.73 16.81 12.63
N GLY A 98 -15.38 17.75 13.53
CA GLY A 98 -16.07 19.04 13.65
C GLY A 98 -15.92 19.94 12.42
N LYS A 99 -14.84 19.78 11.66
CA LYS A 99 -14.60 20.50 10.39
C LYS A 99 -14.58 19.60 9.16
N THR A 100 -14.94 18.32 9.31
CA THR A 100 -14.95 17.32 8.23
C THR A 100 -13.66 17.32 7.41
N ARG A 101 -12.51 17.23 8.10
CA ARG A 101 -11.19 17.25 7.46
C ARG A 101 -10.24 16.24 8.10
N ILE A 102 -9.22 15.87 7.32
CA ILE A 102 -8.13 14.99 7.78
C ILE A 102 -6.84 15.80 7.77
N GLY A 103 -6.08 15.72 8.87
CA GLY A 103 -4.72 16.26 8.99
C GLY A 103 -3.69 15.14 8.94
N LEU A 104 -2.60 15.37 8.21
CA LEU A 104 -1.49 14.43 8.06
C LEU A 104 -0.18 15.12 8.45
N ALA A 105 0.68 14.40 9.17
CA ALA A 105 2.05 14.80 9.45
C ALA A 105 2.98 13.59 9.34
N ASN A 106 4.23 13.85 8.96
CA ASN A 106 5.25 12.81 8.99
C ASN A 106 5.51 12.39 10.45
N LYS A 107 5.68 11.08 10.67
CA LYS A 107 6.17 10.58 11.95
C LYS A 107 7.65 10.99 12.11
N PRO A 108 8.11 11.30 13.33
CA PRO A 108 9.51 11.56 13.62
C PRO A 108 10.40 10.35 13.35
#